data_AF-A0A962A351-F1
#
_entry.id   AF-A0A962A351-F1
#
_cell.length_a   1.000
_cell.length_b   1.000
_cell.length_c   1.000
_cell.angle_alpha   90.00
_cell.angle_beta   90.00
_cell.angle_gamma   90.00
#
_symmetry.space_group_name_H-M   'P 1'
#
loop_
_entity.id
_entity.type
_entity.pdbx_description
1 polymer ?
#
loop_
_entity_poly.entity_id
_entity_poly.type
_entity_poly.pdbx_seq_one_letter_code
_entity_poly.pdbx_strand_id
1 'polypeptide(L)'
;MAGLTNAASAIAPAVQGLNLATSVARTATDVLGIGSRPEELRQSALRADNNLALRQLQARQNEALAKSQEEAALDRERIAAEAAEAESRRRQALKRSVARQRARFGSSGIETGSSGSAQAVLLGLFDESEEDRSQREKLDRLRLNAIDQNLEQQRRLNVLQRTQLKARQDLEESIAGRSYGRETFLGRLFGAF
;
A
#
# COMPACT_ATOMS: atom_id res chain seq x y z
N MET A 1 -13.55 23.63 18.25
CA MET A 1 -13.42 24.38 16.98
C MET A 1 -11.94 24.54 16.71
N ALA A 2 -11.51 24.15 15.51
CA ALA A 2 -10.12 24.12 15.00
C ALA A 2 -9.18 23.10 15.69
N GLY A 3 -8.43 22.25 14.99
CA GLY A 3 -8.31 22.01 13.57
C GLY A 3 -7.69 20.63 13.34
N LEU A 4 -8.26 19.89 12.40
CA LEU A 4 -7.68 18.70 11.81
C LEU A 4 -6.50 19.16 10.95
N THR A 5 -5.30 19.21 11.52
CA THR A 5 -4.08 19.51 10.78
C THR A 5 -3.58 18.24 10.10
N ASN A 6 -3.79 18.20 8.77
CA ASN A 6 -2.93 17.59 7.76
C ASN A 6 -1.98 16.46 8.20
N ALA A 7 -2.40 15.21 7.99
CA ALA A 7 -1.51 14.06 7.88
C ALA A 7 -1.14 13.77 6.41
N ALA A 8 -0.89 14.83 5.62
CA ALA A 8 -0.68 14.75 4.16
C ALA A 8 0.76 15.10 3.72
N SER A 9 1.75 15.12 4.60
CA SER A 9 3.10 15.50 4.22
C SER A 9 4.17 14.69 4.96
N ALA A 10 4.57 13.56 4.39
CA ALA A 10 5.95 13.06 4.46
C ALA A 10 6.10 11.76 3.63
N ILE A 11 5.89 11.85 2.32
CA ILE A 11 6.54 10.89 1.39
C ILE A 11 7.57 11.70 0.62
N ALA A 12 8.70 11.97 1.30
CA ALA A 12 9.91 12.41 0.62
C ALA A 12 10.58 11.16 0.03
N PRO A 13 10.93 11.13 -1.27
CA PRO A 13 11.86 10.13 -1.75
C PRO A 13 13.23 10.47 -1.19
N ALA A 14 13.72 9.66 -0.25
CA ALA A 14 15.11 9.67 0.17
C ALA A 14 15.99 9.21 -1.00
N VAL A 15 16.31 10.13 -1.91
CA VAL A 15 17.39 9.99 -2.89
C VAL A 15 18.70 10.23 -2.12
N GLN A 16 19.10 9.23 -1.32
CA GLN A 16 20.46 9.17 -0.84
C GLN A 16 21.31 8.58 -1.96
N GLY A 17 22.03 9.46 -2.64
CA GLY A 17 23.07 9.09 -3.58
C GLY A 17 24.12 8.27 -2.85
N LEU A 18 24.22 6.99 -3.24
CA LEU A 18 25.32 6.13 -2.85
C LEU A 18 26.19 5.90 -4.08
N ASN A 19 27.10 6.85 -4.32
CA ASN A 19 28.27 6.63 -5.16
C ASN A 19 29.17 5.62 -4.44
N LEU A 20 28.97 4.34 -4.67
CA LEU A 20 29.82 3.29 -4.12
C LEU A 20 30.10 2.23 -5.20
N ALA A 21 31.38 2.15 -5.55
CA ALA A 21 32.05 1.13 -6.37
C ALA A 21 32.03 1.29 -7.91
N THR A 22 32.76 2.28 -8.43
CA THR A 22 33.22 2.32 -9.83
C THR A 22 34.75 2.29 -9.95
N SER A 23 35.45 1.42 -9.22
CA SER A 23 36.93 1.40 -9.28
C SER A 23 37.64 0.07 -9.03
N VAL A 24 37.10 -1.10 -9.43
CA VAL A 24 37.87 -2.37 -9.37
C VAL A 24 37.87 -3.17 -10.69
N ALA A 25 37.46 -2.58 -11.81
CA ALA A 25 37.44 -3.28 -13.11
C ALA A 25 38.43 -2.69 -14.13
N ARG A 26 39.70 -2.43 -13.74
CA ARG A 26 40.76 -1.99 -14.67
C ARG A 26 42.12 -2.69 -14.54
N THR A 27 42.19 -3.86 -13.91
CA THR A 27 43.45 -4.61 -13.77
C THR A 27 43.22 -6.12 -13.90
N ALA A 28 42.81 -6.57 -15.09
CA ALA A 28 42.80 -8.01 -15.41
C ALA A 28 42.87 -8.31 -16.92
N THR A 29 43.44 -7.43 -17.75
CA THR A 29 43.42 -7.62 -19.22
C THR A 29 44.75 -7.96 -19.90
N ASP A 30 45.88 -8.17 -19.21
CA ASP A 30 47.16 -8.20 -19.95
C ASP A 30 48.10 -9.42 -19.83
N VAL A 31 47.80 -10.54 -19.14
CA VAL A 31 48.87 -11.58 -19.01
C VAL A 31 48.52 -13.05 -19.29
N LEU A 32 47.28 -13.48 -19.50
CA LEU A 32 47.05 -14.91 -19.79
C LEU A 32 46.15 -15.15 -21.00
N GLY A 33 46.80 -15.60 -22.09
CA GLY A 33 46.16 -16.08 -23.30
C GLY A 33 45.28 -17.29 -23.04
N ILE A 34 43.99 -17.04 -22.88
CA ILE A 34 42.91 -18.01 -22.99
C ILE A 34 41.89 -17.38 -23.95
N GLY A 35 41.67 -18.01 -25.10
CA GLY A 35 40.80 -17.57 -26.19
C GLY A 35 39.29 -17.59 -25.88
N SER A 36 38.90 -17.15 -24.69
CA SER A 36 37.50 -16.98 -24.29
C SER A 36 37.10 -15.52 -24.47
N ARG A 37 36.32 -15.29 -25.53
CA ARG A 37 35.62 -14.07 -25.90
C ARG A 37 35.33 -13.11 -24.71
N PRO A 38 35.99 -11.94 -24.62
CA PRO A 38 35.73 -10.96 -23.55
C PRO A 38 34.26 -10.49 -23.48
N GLU A 39 33.50 -10.69 -24.55
CA GLU A 39 32.08 -10.33 -24.66
C GLU A 39 31.13 -11.30 -23.93
N GLU A 40 31.45 -12.60 -23.85
CA GLU A 40 30.60 -13.57 -23.11
C GLU A 40 30.70 -13.34 -21.59
N LEU A 41 31.88 -12.93 -21.11
CA LEU A 41 32.09 -12.53 -19.71
C LEU A 41 31.37 -11.22 -19.37
N ARG A 42 31.32 -10.25 -20.29
CA ARG A 42 30.54 -9.01 -20.10
C ARG A 42 29.04 -9.28 -20.09
N GLN A 43 28.54 -10.08 -21.02
CA GLN A 43 27.11 -10.39 -21.11
C GLN A 43 26.61 -11.21 -19.91
N SER A 44 27.42 -12.15 -19.41
CA SER A 44 27.10 -12.90 -18.19
C SER A 44 27.14 -12.02 -16.94
N ALA A 45 28.10 -11.09 -16.83
CA ALA A 45 28.16 -10.13 -15.73
C ALA A 45 26.95 -9.18 -15.70
N LEU A 46 26.52 -8.65 -16.85
CA LEU A 46 25.33 -7.78 -16.97
C LEU A 46 24.05 -8.51 -16.57
N ARG A 47 23.88 -9.77 -17.00
CA ARG A 47 22.73 -10.61 -16.60
C ARG A 47 22.74 -10.91 -15.10
N ALA A 48 23.90 -11.14 -14.51
CA ALA A 48 24.03 -11.39 -13.08
C ALA A 48 23.62 -10.15 -12.26
N ASP A 49 24.06 -8.97 -12.68
CA ASP A 49 23.73 -7.70 -12.01
C ASP A 49 22.23 -7.37 -12.13
N ASN A 50 21.66 -7.51 -13.34
CA ASN A 50 20.23 -7.33 -13.57
C ASN A 50 19.35 -8.27 -12.73
N ASN A 51 19.75 -9.54 -12.60
CA ASN A 51 19.07 -10.50 -11.73
C ASN A 51 19.19 -10.14 -10.25
N LEU A 52 20.34 -9.63 -9.82
CA LEU A 52 20.54 -9.18 -8.44
C LEU A 52 19.63 -7.98 -8.12
N ALA A 53 19.58 -6.98 -9.01
CA ALA A 53 18.73 -5.81 -8.87
C ALA A 53 17.24 -6.19 -8.76
N LEU A 54 16.77 -7.12 -9.61
CA LEU A 54 15.40 -7.62 -9.55
C LEU A 54 15.10 -8.34 -8.24
N ARG A 55 16.00 -9.19 -7.75
CA ARG A 55 15.85 -9.90 -6.47
C ARG A 55 15.81 -8.93 -5.28
N GLN A 56 16.68 -7.94 -5.27
CA GLN A 56 16.69 -6.91 -4.21
C GLN A 56 15.40 -6.10 -4.21
N LEU A 57 14.90 -5.71 -5.39
CA LEU A 57 13.61 -5.02 -5.52
C LEU A 57 12.47 -5.88 -4.98
N GLN A 58 12.41 -7.16 -5.38
CA GLN A 58 11.38 -8.10 -4.90
C GLN A 58 11.43 -8.28 -3.39
N ALA A 59 12.62 -8.43 -2.80
CA ALA A 59 12.78 -8.56 -1.35
C ALA A 59 12.22 -7.33 -0.62
N ARG A 60 12.59 -6.12 -1.06
CA ARG A 60 12.08 -4.87 -0.48
C ARG A 60 10.56 -4.72 -0.62
N GLN A 61 10.02 -5.05 -1.79
CA GLN A 61 8.58 -5.00 -2.04
C GLN A 61 7.80 -5.99 -1.17
N ASN A 62 8.32 -7.20 -0.99
CA ASN A 62 7.70 -8.22 -0.15
C ASN A 62 7.72 -7.81 1.33
N GLU A 63 8.83 -7.26 1.82
CA GLU A 63 8.92 -6.75 3.19
C GLU A 63 7.95 -5.59 3.43
N ALA A 64 7.91 -4.62 2.52
CA ALA A 64 6.99 -3.49 2.62
C ALA A 64 5.52 -3.94 2.60
N LEU A 65 5.19 -4.88 1.72
CA LEU A 65 3.84 -5.44 1.64
C LEU A 65 3.48 -6.23 2.90
N ALA A 66 4.42 -6.98 3.48
CA ALA A 66 4.19 -7.72 4.72
C ALA A 66 3.89 -6.76 5.89
N LYS A 67 4.70 -5.70 6.04
CA LYS A 67 4.46 -4.66 7.06
C LYS A 67 3.10 -3.99 6.88
N SER A 68 2.75 -3.60 5.65
CA SER A 68 1.45 -2.98 5.40
C SER A 68 0.28 -3.93 5.67
N GLN A 69 0.44 -5.23 5.47
CA GLN A 69 -0.59 -6.22 5.82
C GLN A 69 -0.76 -6.37 7.33
N GLU A 70 0.34 -6.35 8.08
CA GLU A 70 0.32 -6.37 9.54
C GLU A 70 -0.36 -5.11 10.10
N GLU A 71 0.02 -3.94 9.62
CA GLU A 71 -0.61 -2.66 9.98
C GLU A 71 -2.11 -2.67 9.63
N ALA A 72 -2.47 -3.16 8.44
CA ALA A 72 -3.87 -3.28 8.04
C ALA A 72 -4.67 -4.24 8.95
N ALA A 73 -4.05 -5.33 9.42
CA ALA A 73 -4.69 -6.25 10.36
C ALA A 73 -4.94 -5.57 11.71
N LEU A 74 -3.93 -4.88 12.25
CA LEU A 74 -4.04 -4.12 13.49
C LEU A 74 -5.09 -3.01 13.40
N ASP A 75 -5.13 -2.28 12.29
CA ASP A 75 -6.13 -1.23 12.08
C ASP A 75 -7.56 -1.80 12.01
N ARG A 76 -7.75 -2.97 11.39
CA ARG A 76 -9.04 -3.66 11.37
C ARG A 76 -9.48 -4.09 12.76
N GLU A 77 -8.57 -4.66 13.54
CA GLU A 77 -8.84 -5.04 14.94
C GLU A 77 -9.19 -3.82 15.78
N ARG A 78 -8.46 -2.72 15.60
CA ARG A 78 -8.73 -1.45 16.27
C ARG A 78 -10.11 -0.91 15.92
N ILE A 79 -10.48 -0.88 14.64
CA ILE A 79 -11.82 -0.44 14.21
C ILE A 79 -12.90 -1.32 14.84
N ALA A 80 -12.71 -2.64 14.88
CA ALA A 80 -13.66 -3.56 15.50
C ALA A 80 -13.81 -3.32 17.01
N ALA A 81 -12.70 -3.09 17.71
CA ALA A 81 -12.70 -2.78 19.14
C ALA A 81 -13.37 -1.42 19.43
N GLU A 82 -13.05 -0.39 18.65
CA GLU A 82 -13.67 0.93 18.74
C GLU A 82 -15.19 0.87 18.48
N ALA A 83 -15.62 0.07 17.49
CA ALA A 83 -17.03 -0.13 17.18
C ALA A 83 -17.77 -0.83 18.33
N ALA A 84 -17.18 -1.87 18.92
CA ALA A 84 -17.77 -2.59 20.05
C ALA A 84 -17.90 -1.69 21.29
N GLU A 85 -16.88 -0.88 21.58
CA GLU A 85 -16.91 0.08 22.67
C GLU A 85 -17.97 1.17 22.43
N ALA A 86 -18.01 1.74 21.23
CA ALA A 86 -18.98 2.76 20.85
C ALA A 86 -20.42 2.25 21.00
N GLU A 87 -20.70 1.01 20.60
CA GLU A 87 -22.02 0.40 20.75
C GLU A 87 -22.41 0.20 22.22
N SER A 88 -21.47 -0.23 23.07
CA SER A 88 -21.70 -0.32 24.52
C SER A 88 -22.04 1.06 25.11
N ARG A 89 -21.26 2.09 24.77
CA ARG A 89 -21.49 3.47 25.22
C ARG A 89 -22.85 4.00 24.74
N ARG A 90 -23.22 3.74 23.49
CA ARG A 90 -24.51 4.12 22.90
C ARG A 90 -25.68 3.50 23.67
N ARG A 91 -25.67 2.18 23.89
CA ARG A 91 -26.75 1.49 24.63
C ARG A 91 -26.91 2.04 26.04
N GLN A 92 -25.80 2.29 26.73
CA GLN A 92 -25.84 2.89 28.06
C GLN A 92 -26.40 4.30 28.05
N ALA A 93 -26.00 5.12 27.06
CA ALA A 93 -26.53 6.48 26.89
C ALA A 93 -28.04 6.45 26.61
N LEU A 94 -28.49 5.60 25.69
CA LEU A 94 -29.91 5.40 25.38
C LEU A 94 -30.70 4.96 26.62
N LYS A 95 -30.20 3.97 27.38
CA LYS A 95 -30.83 3.53 28.64
C LYS A 95 -30.99 4.67 29.63
N ARG A 96 -29.94 5.51 29.80
CA ARG A 96 -29.99 6.68 30.70
C ARG A 96 -30.99 7.73 30.20
N SER A 97 -31.02 8.03 28.90
CA SER A 97 -31.94 8.99 28.30
C SER A 97 -33.39 8.54 28.46
N VAL A 98 -33.69 7.27 28.16
CA VAL A 98 -35.01 6.66 28.36
C VAL A 98 -35.43 6.71 29.83
N ALA A 99 -34.52 6.37 30.77
CA ALA A 99 -34.83 6.41 32.20
C ALA A 99 -35.15 7.85 32.68
N ARG A 100 -34.38 8.85 32.24
CA ARG A 100 -34.65 10.26 32.54
C ARG A 100 -35.99 10.73 31.98
N GLN A 101 -36.30 10.32 30.75
CA GLN A 101 -37.55 10.70 30.11
C GLN A 101 -38.77 10.08 30.82
N ARG A 102 -38.67 8.79 31.20
CA ARG A 102 -39.71 8.13 32.01
C ARG A 102 -39.89 8.79 33.37
N ALA A 103 -38.80 9.13 34.07
CA ALA A 103 -38.87 9.83 35.36
C ALA A 103 -39.57 11.19 35.23
N ARG A 104 -39.26 11.95 34.17
CA ARG A 104 -39.92 13.22 33.85
C ARG A 104 -41.42 13.03 33.63
N PHE A 105 -41.81 12.11 32.75
CA PHE A 105 -43.23 11.83 32.49
C PHE A 105 -43.99 11.42 33.76
N GLY A 106 -43.39 10.54 34.58
CA GLY A 106 -43.95 10.15 35.87
C GLY A 106 -44.13 11.34 36.83
N SER A 107 -43.15 12.24 36.92
CA SER A 107 -43.25 13.45 37.76
C SER A 107 -44.28 14.46 37.24
N SER A 108 -44.57 14.46 35.94
CA SER A 108 -45.56 15.34 35.30
C SER A 108 -46.99 14.80 35.37
N GLY A 109 -47.21 13.61 35.93
CA GLY A 109 -48.51 12.93 35.91
C GLY A 109 -48.92 12.42 34.52
N ILE A 110 -47.99 12.36 33.57
CA ILE A 110 -48.23 11.86 32.23
C ILE A 110 -48.01 10.35 32.27
N GLU A 111 -49.09 9.58 32.16
CA GLU A 111 -48.97 8.14 32.04
C GLU A 111 -48.32 7.75 30.71
N THR A 112 -47.10 7.18 30.79
CA THR A 112 -46.31 6.72 29.64
C THR A 112 -47.01 5.67 28.77
N GLY A 113 -48.08 5.04 29.25
CA GLY A 113 -48.85 4.03 28.52
C GLY A 113 -50.15 4.53 27.88
N SER A 114 -50.58 5.76 28.18
CA SER A 114 -51.89 6.31 27.76
C SER A 114 -51.76 7.50 26.79
N SER A 115 -50.64 8.26 26.87
CA SER A 115 -50.42 9.45 26.03
C SER A 115 -49.52 9.17 24.83
N GLY A 116 -50.04 9.31 23.61
CA GLY A 116 -49.28 9.15 22.35
C GLY A 116 -48.05 10.05 22.25
N SER A 117 -48.08 11.24 22.86
CA SER A 117 -46.94 12.18 22.88
C SER A 117 -45.74 11.65 23.68
N ALA A 118 -45.98 10.91 24.77
CA ALA A 118 -44.91 10.33 25.57
C ALA A 118 -44.20 9.19 24.82
N GLN A 119 -44.97 8.38 24.10
CA GLN A 119 -44.45 7.29 23.27
C GLN A 119 -43.68 7.82 22.05
N ALA A 120 -44.15 8.90 21.42
CA ALA A 120 -43.47 9.54 20.29
C ALA A 120 -42.06 10.05 20.66
N VAL A 121 -41.89 10.63 21.86
CA VAL A 121 -40.57 11.08 22.33
C VAL A 121 -39.62 9.90 22.56
N LEU A 122 -40.12 8.80 23.15
CA LEU A 122 -39.30 7.60 23.38
C LEU A 122 -38.91 6.92 22.07
N LEU A 123 -39.82 6.90 21.09
CA LEU A 123 -39.53 6.42 19.74
C LEU A 123 -38.46 7.30 19.08
N GLY A 124 -38.60 8.63 19.16
CA GLY A 124 -37.61 9.55 18.61
C GLY A 124 -36.20 9.36 19.19
N LEU A 125 -36.08 9.10 20.50
CA LEU A 125 -34.79 8.79 21.12
C LEU A 125 -34.17 7.48 20.59
N PHE A 126 -35.00 6.50 20.24
CA PHE A 126 -34.54 5.26 19.63
C PHE A 126 -34.10 5.51 18.18
N ASP A 127 -34.91 6.22 17.41
CA ASP A 127 -34.61 6.55 16.01
C ASP A 127 -33.31 7.36 15.89
N GLU A 128 -33.11 8.38 16.74
CA GLU A 128 -31.86 9.15 16.83
C GLU A 128 -30.67 8.22 17.14
N SER A 129 -30.86 7.26 18.05
CA SER A 129 -29.80 6.31 18.40
C SER A 129 -29.47 5.33 17.28
N GLU A 130 -30.46 4.90 16.50
CA GLU A 130 -30.22 4.03 15.33
C GLU A 130 -29.64 4.82 14.15
N GLU A 131 -30.01 6.09 13.99
CA GLU A 131 -29.37 6.97 13.01
C GLU A 131 -27.88 7.12 13.32
N ASP A 132 -27.53 7.46 14.57
CA ASP A 132 -26.16 7.55 15.06
C ASP A 132 -25.36 6.26 14.80
N ARG A 133 -25.99 5.11 15.07
CA ARG A 133 -25.39 3.80 14.78
C ARG A 133 -25.12 3.64 13.29
N SER A 134 -26.11 3.93 12.45
CA SER A 134 -25.99 3.78 10.99
C SER A 134 -24.88 4.67 10.41
N GLN A 135 -24.72 5.90 10.93
CA GLN A 135 -23.69 6.82 10.50
C GLN A 135 -22.29 6.31 10.87
N ARG A 136 -22.13 5.77 12.08
CA ARG A 136 -20.87 5.14 12.52
C ARG A 136 -20.52 3.92 11.68
N GLU A 137 -21.48 3.01 11.45
CA GLU A 137 -21.26 1.83 10.60
C GLU A 137 -20.88 2.21 9.16
N LYS A 138 -21.37 3.34 8.63
CA LYS A 138 -20.91 3.86 7.33
C LYS A 138 -19.46 4.33 7.38
N LEU A 139 -19.07 5.05 8.44
CA LEU A 139 -17.69 5.51 8.62
C LEU A 139 -16.71 4.35 8.81
N ASP A 140 -17.08 3.34 9.59
CA ASP A 140 -16.24 2.15 9.79
C ASP A 140 -16.05 1.38 8.49
N ARG A 141 -17.13 1.19 7.71
CA ARG A 141 -17.03 0.62 6.36
C ARG A 141 -16.12 1.44 5.45
N LEU A 142 -16.20 2.77 5.49
CA LEU A 142 -15.33 3.63 4.69
C LEU A 142 -13.85 3.46 5.08
N ARG A 143 -13.56 3.36 6.39
CA ARG A 143 -12.20 3.12 6.90
C ARG A 143 -11.67 1.76 6.45
N LEU A 144 -12.48 0.70 6.57
CA LEU A 144 -12.12 -0.64 6.10
C LEU A 144 -11.84 -0.66 4.59
N ASN A 145 -12.70 -0.01 3.80
CA ASN A 145 -12.50 0.11 2.37
C ASN A 145 -11.21 0.89 2.02
N ALA A 146 -10.86 1.92 2.79
CA ALA A 146 -9.63 2.67 2.57
C ALA A 146 -8.38 1.82 2.84
N ILE A 147 -8.40 0.97 3.88
CA ILE A 147 -7.33 0.00 4.17
C ILE A 147 -7.15 -0.95 2.99
N ASP A 148 -8.25 -1.51 2.47
CA ASP A 148 -8.22 -2.45 1.35
C ASP A 148 -7.70 -1.79 0.07
N GLN A 149 -8.15 -0.57 -0.23
CA GLN A 149 -7.69 0.19 -1.38
C GLN A 149 -6.19 0.51 -1.30
N ASN A 150 -5.67 0.84 -0.10
CA ASN A 150 -4.25 1.10 0.08
C ASN A 150 -3.41 -0.17 -0.21
N LEU A 151 -3.80 -1.32 0.34
CA LEU A 151 -3.13 -2.59 0.07
C LEU A 151 -3.16 -2.94 -1.43
N GLU A 152 -4.30 -2.74 -2.09
CA GLU A 152 -4.42 -3.00 -3.53
C GLU A 152 -3.56 -2.04 -4.36
N GLN A 153 -3.51 -0.75 -4.00
CA GLN A 153 -2.63 0.23 -4.64
C GLN A 153 -1.16 -0.16 -4.51
N GLN A 154 -0.70 -0.57 -3.33
CA GLN A 154 0.68 -1.04 -3.14
C GLN A 154 0.99 -2.27 -3.99
N ARG A 155 0.06 -3.25 -4.05
CA ARG A 155 0.22 -4.43 -4.92
C ARG A 155 0.34 -4.04 -6.39
N ARG A 156 -0.51 -3.12 -6.87
CA ARG A 156 -0.46 -2.61 -8.25
C ARG A 156 0.85 -1.90 -8.56
N LEU A 157 1.35 -1.06 -7.64
CA LEU A 157 2.64 -0.39 -7.79
C LEU A 157 3.80 -1.39 -7.84
N ASN A 158 3.78 -2.41 -6.98
CA ASN A 158 4.80 -3.47 -6.98
C ASN A 158 4.83 -4.22 -8.32
N VAL A 159 3.66 -4.59 -8.85
CA VAL A 159 3.54 -5.23 -10.17
C VAL A 159 4.06 -4.32 -11.27
N LEU A 160 3.65 -3.04 -11.28
CA LEU A 160 4.09 -2.07 -12.29
C LEU A 160 5.61 -1.90 -12.29
N GLN A 161 6.23 -1.70 -11.12
CA GLN A 161 7.68 -1.55 -10.98
C GLN A 161 8.43 -2.79 -11.47
N ARG A 162 7.93 -3.99 -11.15
CA ARG A 162 8.51 -5.26 -11.64
C ARG A 162 8.44 -5.36 -13.16
N THR A 163 7.30 -5.01 -13.76
CA THR A 163 7.11 -5.02 -15.21
C THR A 163 8.02 -4.00 -15.90
N GLN A 164 8.14 -2.79 -15.34
CA GLN A 164 9.01 -1.75 -15.88
C GLN A 164 10.49 -2.15 -15.82
N LEU A 165 10.94 -2.73 -14.71
CA LEU A 165 12.32 -3.20 -14.58
C LEU A 165 12.61 -4.32 -15.58
N LYS A 166 11.71 -5.29 -15.70
CA LYS A 166 11.86 -6.39 -16.67
C LYS A 166 11.90 -5.87 -18.11
N ALA A 167 11.01 -4.95 -18.48
CA ALA A 167 11.00 -4.34 -19.81
C ALA A 167 12.31 -3.58 -20.11
N ARG A 168 12.89 -2.89 -19.11
CA ARG A 168 14.21 -2.24 -19.27
C ARG A 168 15.32 -3.27 -19.51
N GLN A 169 15.32 -4.37 -18.76
CA GLN A 169 16.27 -5.46 -18.94
C GLN A 169 16.15 -6.08 -20.35
N ASP A 170 14.93 -6.38 -20.81
CA ASP A 170 14.69 -6.92 -22.14
C ASP A 170 15.17 -5.95 -23.26
N LEU A 171 15.01 -4.64 -23.06
CA LEU A 171 15.48 -3.62 -23.99
C LEU A 171 17.01 -3.56 -24.05
N GLU A 172 17.69 -3.53 -22.89
CA GLU A 172 19.15 -3.55 -22.80
C GLU A 172 19.74 -4.79 -23.48
N GLU A 173 19.14 -5.96 -23.25
CA GLU A 173 19.53 -7.20 -23.91
C GLU A 173 19.36 -7.13 -25.43
N SER A 174 18.25 -6.56 -25.92
CA SER A 174 17.98 -6.41 -27.35
C SER A 174 18.90 -5.41 -28.06
N ILE A 175 19.32 -4.35 -27.36
CA ILE A 175 20.21 -3.31 -27.89
C ILE A 175 21.63 -3.86 -27.96
N ALA A 176 22.08 -4.52 -26.88
CA ALA A 176 23.34 -5.24 -26.87
C ALA A 176 23.37 -6.24 -28.05
N GLY A 177 22.37 -7.11 -28.19
CA GLY A 177 22.29 -8.10 -29.27
C GLY A 177 22.25 -7.51 -30.69
N ARG A 178 21.62 -6.35 -30.92
CA ARG A 178 21.56 -5.69 -32.24
C ARG A 178 22.88 -5.03 -32.67
N SER A 179 23.72 -4.58 -31.72
CA SER A 179 25.01 -3.96 -32.06
C SER A 179 25.97 -4.95 -32.75
N TYR A 180 25.89 -6.25 -32.42
CA TYR A 180 26.76 -7.29 -32.99
C TYR A 180 26.32 -7.82 -34.37
N GLY A 181 25.10 -7.49 -34.83
CA GLY A 181 24.58 -7.93 -36.12
C GLY A 181 25.05 -7.09 -37.33
N ARG A 182 25.58 -5.87 -37.08
CA ARG A 182 26.00 -4.95 -38.16
C ARG A 182 27.47 -5.07 -38.56
N GLU A 183 28.34 -5.60 -37.70
CA GLU A 183 29.78 -5.70 -38.03
C GLU A 183 30.16 -6.97 -38.79
N THR A 184 29.35 -8.03 -38.71
CA THR A 184 29.60 -9.29 -39.44
C THR A 184 29.26 -9.24 -40.92
N PHE A 185 28.50 -8.25 -41.38
CA PHE A 185 28.14 -8.10 -42.81
C PHE A 185 29.12 -7.25 -43.62
N LEU A 186 29.89 -6.35 -42.97
CA LEU A 186 30.85 -5.50 -43.68
C LEU A 186 32.26 -6.11 -43.75
N GLY A 187 32.61 -7.04 -42.85
CA GLY A 187 33.90 -7.75 -42.89
C GLY A 187 34.01 -8.85 -43.95
N ARG A 188 32.90 -9.30 -44.56
CA ARG A 188 32.89 -10.40 -45.54
C ARG A 188 32.91 -9.96 -47.01
N LEU A 189 32.88 -8.65 -47.28
CA LEU A 189 32.90 -8.06 -48.62
C LEU A 189 34.27 -7.48 -49.03
N PHE A 190 35.27 -7.48 -48.16
CA PHE A 190 36.62 -6.93 -48.42
C PHE A 190 37.77 -7.95 -48.29
N GLY A 191 37.47 -9.25 -48.31
CA GLY A 191 38.47 -10.33 -48.20
C GLY A 191 38.60 -11.21 -49.46
N ALA A 192 38.21 -10.71 -50.62
CA ALA A 192 38.33 -11.42 -51.89
C ALA A 192 38.65 -10.43 -53.03
N PHE A 193 39.83 -9.83 -52.97
CA PHE A 193 40.58 -9.34 -54.13
C PHE A 193 42.08 -9.39 -53.82
#